data_AF-A0A660QQN2-F1
#
_entry.id   AF-A0A660QQN2-F1
#
_cell.length_a   1.000
_cell.length_b   1.000
_cell.length_c   1.000
_cell.angle_alpha   90.00
_cell.angle_beta   90.00
_cell.angle_gamma   90.00
#
_symmetry.space_group_name_H-M   'P 1'
#
loop_
_entity.id
_entity.type
_entity.pdbx_description
1 polymer ?
#
loop_
_entity_poly.entity_id
_entity_poly.type
_entity_poly.pdbx_seq_one_letter_code
_entity_poly.pdbx_strand_id
1 'polypeptide(L)'
;MNIINSIARTLSSSTFSPRLIVCLALLASASISHASTPYPDGITPIAIPGTIEAEDYDLGGEGDAYHDTSTGNNWSGTPYYRTDDVDHELVTIDIGGGYLVGWTVAGEWLKYTVNVASNGSYTITSRVASDVGTGAFHIEVDDVDVTGTISVDPTGGWQSFIDKTSTVTLSAGQHVVKLAIDGNDLNINRFDITYNGPPPAEPTGLQVDSTGVNSVSLSWTAPAGSPTGYNVKRATSSVGPYTIVGTTTAPTVTFTDSVTGGSTYYYVVSALTA
;
A
#
# COMPACT_ATOMS: atom_id res chain seq x y z
N MET A 1 -17.69 -42.31 -19.71
CA MET A 1 -17.04 -43.39 -20.47
C MET A 1 -15.98 -42.75 -21.34
N ASN A 2 -14.71 -42.98 -20.99
CA ASN A 2 -13.45 -42.65 -21.70
C ASN A 2 -13.19 -41.14 -21.93
N ILE A 3 -11.98 -40.58 -21.85
CA ILE A 3 -10.64 -41.08 -22.18
C ILE A 3 -9.60 -40.45 -21.24
N ILE A 4 -8.64 -41.28 -20.82
CA ILE A 4 -7.38 -40.95 -20.13
C ILE A 4 -6.44 -40.25 -21.13
N ASN A 5 -5.86 -39.11 -20.78
CA ASN A 5 -4.65 -38.61 -21.44
C ASN A 5 -3.53 -38.48 -20.41
N SER A 6 -2.69 -39.52 -20.32
CA SER A 6 -1.33 -39.39 -19.79
C SER A 6 -0.45 -38.83 -20.89
N ILE A 7 0.48 -37.95 -20.54
CA ILE A 7 1.55 -37.51 -21.43
C ILE A 7 2.87 -37.80 -20.73
N ALA A 8 3.53 -38.86 -21.18
CA ALA A 8 4.97 -39.03 -21.02
C ALA A 8 5.68 -38.23 -22.13
N ARG A 9 6.74 -37.49 -21.81
CA ARG A 9 7.62 -36.89 -22.82
C ARG A 9 9.05 -37.35 -22.63
N THR A 10 9.56 -38.00 -23.67
CA THR A 10 10.95 -38.36 -23.89
C THR A 10 11.72 -37.14 -24.39
N LEU A 11 12.89 -36.86 -23.80
CA LEU A 11 13.82 -35.84 -24.27
C LEU A 11 14.46 -36.30 -25.58
N SER A 12 14.32 -35.50 -26.65
CA SER A 12 15.16 -35.60 -27.84
C SER A 12 15.86 -34.26 -28.05
N SER A 13 17.17 -34.33 -28.21
CA SER A 13 18.07 -33.20 -28.44
C SER A 13 17.90 -32.70 -29.88
N SER A 14 17.45 -31.46 -30.02
CA SER A 14 17.62 -30.71 -31.26
C SER A 14 18.34 -29.40 -30.93
N THR A 15 19.44 -29.18 -31.65
CA THR A 15 20.32 -28.03 -31.52
C THR A 15 19.62 -26.79 -32.03
N PHE A 16 19.01 -26.03 -31.11
CA PHE A 16 18.67 -24.63 -31.34
C PHE A 16 19.90 -23.77 -31.05
N SER A 17 20.34 -23.00 -32.03
CA SER A 17 21.29 -21.91 -31.83
C SER A 17 20.53 -20.73 -31.21
N PRO A 18 20.84 -20.29 -29.97
CA PRO A 18 20.36 -19.00 -29.53
C PRO A 18 21.35 -17.96 -30.04
N ARG A 19 20.97 -17.22 -31.08
CA ARG A 19 21.44 -15.84 -31.19
C ARG A 19 20.83 -15.10 -30.02
N LEU A 20 21.54 -15.09 -28.89
CA LEU A 20 21.27 -14.21 -27.78
C LEU A 20 21.56 -12.80 -28.27
N ILE A 21 20.53 -12.13 -28.79
CA ILE A 21 20.53 -10.68 -28.87
C ILE A 21 20.38 -10.21 -27.43
N VAL A 22 21.51 -9.92 -26.79
CA VAL A 22 21.52 -9.09 -25.59
C VAL A 22 21.13 -7.69 -26.07
N CYS A 23 19.82 -7.42 -26.09
CA CYS A 23 19.36 -6.05 -26.09
C CYS A 23 19.59 -5.56 -24.66
N LEU A 24 20.77 -4.96 -24.43
CA LEU A 24 20.96 -4.10 -23.28
C LEU A 24 20.04 -2.90 -23.54
N ALA A 25 18.79 -3.00 -23.10
CA ALA A 25 18.00 -1.81 -22.87
C ALA A 25 18.79 -1.04 -21.80
N LEU A 26 19.57 -0.06 -22.26
CA LEU A 26 19.93 1.05 -21.41
C LEU A 26 18.58 1.70 -21.10
N LEU A 27 17.93 1.25 -20.03
CA LEU A 27 17.00 2.08 -19.31
C LEU A 27 17.87 3.24 -18.84
N ALA A 28 17.92 4.29 -19.66
CA ALA A 28 18.10 5.60 -19.10
C ALA A 28 16.89 5.80 -18.19
N SER A 29 16.98 5.31 -16.96
CA SER A 29 16.33 6.00 -15.86
C SER A 29 16.98 7.38 -15.89
N ALA A 30 16.31 8.32 -16.54
CA ALA A 30 16.46 9.70 -16.14
C ALA A 30 16.01 9.71 -14.68
N SER A 31 16.94 9.48 -13.76
CA SER A 31 16.77 9.87 -12.39
C SER A 31 16.71 11.39 -12.46
N ILE A 32 15.50 11.93 -12.60
CA ILE A 32 15.22 13.20 -11.96
C ILE A 32 15.50 12.88 -10.50
N SER A 33 16.67 13.29 -10.03
CA SER A 33 16.95 13.36 -8.61
C SER A 33 15.92 14.33 -8.06
N HIS A 34 14.76 13.84 -7.68
CA HIS A 34 14.04 14.47 -6.59
C HIS A 34 15.02 14.40 -5.43
N ALA A 35 15.46 15.56 -4.95
CA ALA A 35 16.36 15.62 -3.81
C ALA A 35 15.69 15.13 -2.51
N SER A 36 14.39 14.83 -2.56
CA SER A 36 13.68 14.08 -1.54
C SER A 36 13.85 12.56 -1.68
N THR A 37 13.89 11.86 -0.56
CA THR A 37 14.01 10.39 -0.47
C THR A 37 12.99 9.83 0.54
N PRO A 38 12.54 8.57 0.41
CA PRO A 38 11.53 8.00 1.29
C PRO A 38 11.84 8.12 2.78
N TYR A 39 10.86 8.48 3.60
CA TYR A 39 10.96 8.38 5.06
C TYR A 39 10.66 6.94 5.53
N PRO A 40 11.28 6.44 6.62
CA PRO A 40 12.30 7.07 7.47
C PRO A 40 13.76 6.78 7.06
N ASP A 41 13.98 5.84 6.15
CA ASP A 41 15.30 5.24 5.92
C ASP A 41 16.00 5.75 4.64
N GLY A 42 15.36 6.63 3.88
CA GLY A 42 15.84 7.12 2.59
C GLY A 42 15.70 6.13 1.44
N ILE A 43 15.04 4.98 1.67
CA ILE A 43 15.10 3.82 0.75
C ILE A 43 13.71 3.23 0.49
N THR A 44 12.89 3.05 1.52
CA THR A 44 11.65 2.26 1.47
C THR A 44 10.44 3.16 1.24
N PRO A 45 9.79 3.12 0.07
CA PRO A 45 8.55 3.87 -0.17
C PRO A 45 7.39 3.34 0.68
N ILE A 46 6.45 4.22 1.00
CA ILE A 46 5.20 3.85 1.67
C ILE A 46 4.38 2.96 0.72
N ALA A 47 3.93 1.79 1.20
CA ALA A 47 3.13 0.87 0.39
C ALA A 47 1.68 1.37 0.25
N ILE A 48 1.15 1.35 -0.98
CA ILE A 48 -0.24 1.72 -1.29
C ILE A 48 -0.97 0.54 -1.95
N PRO A 49 -2.12 0.05 -1.43
CA PRO A 49 -2.89 0.55 -0.28
C PRO A 49 -2.14 0.58 1.05
N GLY A 50 -2.48 1.55 1.88
CA GLY A 50 -1.84 1.79 3.16
C GLY A 50 -2.18 3.17 3.71
N THR A 51 -1.50 3.53 4.78
CA THR A 51 -1.65 4.83 5.45
C THR A 51 -0.39 5.65 5.22
N ILE A 52 -0.57 6.93 4.91
CA ILE A 52 0.48 7.94 4.92
C ILE A 52 0.21 8.84 6.13
N GLU A 53 1.03 8.75 7.17
CA GLU A 53 0.99 9.72 8.28
C GLU A 53 1.51 11.07 7.77
N ALA A 54 0.86 12.18 8.12
CA ALA A 54 1.19 13.47 7.53
C ALA A 54 2.61 13.93 7.91
N GLU A 55 3.04 13.58 9.13
CA GLU A 55 4.37 13.86 9.68
C GLU A 55 5.51 13.00 9.07
N ASP A 56 5.17 11.94 8.32
CA ASP A 56 6.09 11.00 7.67
C ASP A 56 6.45 11.42 6.23
N TYR A 57 6.47 12.72 5.96
CA TYR A 57 6.93 13.25 4.68
C TYR A 57 8.40 12.92 4.43
N ASP A 58 8.79 12.90 3.16
CA ASP A 58 10.11 12.48 2.70
C ASP A 58 11.26 13.21 3.42
N LEU A 59 12.43 12.58 3.42
CA LEU A 59 13.67 13.25 3.81
C LEU A 59 14.14 14.13 2.65
N GLY A 60 14.58 15.33 2.93
CA GLY A 60 15.00 16.34 1.95
C GLY A 60 14.61 17.69 2.51
N GLY A 61 15.46 18.71 2.38
CA GLY A 61 15.20 19.98 3.03
C GLY A 61 14.04 20.75 2.41
N GLU A 62 13.86 21.96 2.92
CA GLU A 62 13.06 23.03 2.33
C GLU A 62 13.32 23.17 0.81
N GLY A 63 12.25 23.17 0.02
CA GLY A 63 12.25 23.20 -1.44
C GLY A 63 12.41 21.84 -2.13
N ASP A 64 12.82 20.80 -1.39
CA ASP A 64 13.04 19.46 -1.91
C ASP A 64 11.93 18.47 -1.48
N ALA A 65 11.80 18.20 -0.18
CA ALA A 65 10.78 17.28 0.38
C ALA A 65 9.57 17.99 1.00
N TYR A 66 9.74 19.25 1.42
CA TYR A 66 8.66 20.10 1.87
C TYR A 66 8.90 21.56 1.47
N HIS A 67 7.86 22.38 1.60
CA HIS A 67 7.95 23.84 1.66
C HIS A 67 7.17 24.30 2.87
N ASP A 68 7.86 24.91 3.83
CA ASP A 68 7.28 25.61 4.98
C ASP A 68 7.60 27.11 4.89
N THR A 69 6.62 27.95 5.19
CA THR A 69 6.80 29.41 5.09
C THR A 69 7.48 30.02 6.32
N SER A 70 7.62 29.24 7.38
CA SER A 70 8.22 29.62 8.64
C SER A 70 9.54 28.88 8.90
N THR A 71 10.28 29.31 9.92
CA THR A 71 11.53 28.64 10.32
C THR A 71 11.35 28.00 11.68
N GLY A 72 11.59 26.70 11.76
CA GLY A 72 11.36 25.86 12.92
C GLY A 72 9.89 25.62 13.20
N ASN A 73 9.60 24.48 13.85
CA ASN A 73 8.25 24.14 14.27
C ASN A 73 7.69 25.13 15.33
N ASN A 74 6.54 25.73 15.04
CA ASN A 74 5.77 26.69 15.82
C ASN A 74 5.06 26.08 17.04
N TRP A 75 4.96 24.76 17.12
CA TRP A 75 4.46 24.06 18.29
C TRP A 75 5.49 24.02 19.41
N SER A 76 5.13 24.58 20.58
CA SER A 76 6.03 24.64 21.75
C SER A 76 6.06 23.36 22.61
N GLY A 77 5.50 22.25 22.12
CA GLY A 77 5.37 21.01 22.88
C GLY A 77 6.61 20.12 22.86
N THR A 78 6.52 18.96 23.52
CA THR A 78 7.61 17.97 23.58
C THR A 78 7.05 16.56 23.78
N PRO A 79 7.65 15.51 23.19
CA PRO A 79 8.79 15.55 22.26
C PRO A 79 8.39 16.02 20.86
N TYR A 80 9.33 16.63 20.13
CA TYR A 80 9.17 16.92 18.71
C TYR A 80 9.29 15.63 17.90
N TYR A 81 8.45 15.46 16.88
CA TYR A 81 8.59 14.37 15.92
C TYR A 81 9.84 14.54 15.04
N ARG A 82 9.95 15.73 14.43
CA ARG A 82 11.07 16.15 13.58
C ARG A 82 11.62 17.51 14.01
N THR A 83 12.85 17.80 13.62
CA THR A 83 13.60 19.02 13.99
C THR A 83 13.83 19.98 12.83
N ASP A 84 13.14 19.74 11.72
CA ASP A 84 13.06 20.61 10.54
C ASP A 84 11.96 21.66 10.72
N ASP A 85 11.69 22.42 9.66
CA ASP A 85 10.82 23.60 9.72
C ASP A 85 9.33 23.27 9.70
N VAL A 86 8.92 22.07 9.27
CA VAL A 86 7.50 21.68 9.21
C VAL A 86 6.86 21.67 10.59
N ASP A 87 5.73 22.34 10.69
CA ASP A 87 4.92 22.42 11.89
C ASP A 87 4.16 21.12 12.19
N HIS A 88 4.41 20.54 13.37
CA HIS A 88 3.72 19.34 13.87
C HIS A 88 3.41 19.41 15.36
N GLU A 89 2.35 18.74 15.78
CA GLU A 89 2.01 18.59 17.20
C GLU A 89 1.52 17.18 17.55
N LEU A 90 1.54 16.84 18.84
CA LEU A 90 0.96 15.59 19.34
C LEU A 90 -0.56 15.55 19.15
N VAL A 91 -1.04 14.42 18.63
CA VAL A 91 -2.46 14.11 18.63
C VAL A 91 -2.90 13.70 20.04
N THR A 92 -3.92 14.38 20.57
CA THR A 92 -4.42 14.18 21.94
C THR A 92 -5.79 13.53 22.01
N ILE A 93 -6.59 13.62 20.93
CA ILE A 93 -8.00 13.21 20.94
C ILE A 93 -8.30 12.15 19.87
N ASP A 94 -7.58 12.14 18.74
CA ASP A 94 -7.89 11.22 17.64
C ASP A 94 -7.46 9.78 17.92
N ILE A 95 -8.19 8.83 17.32
CA ILE A 95 -7.88 7.41 17.43
C ILE A 95 -6.57 7.13 16.69
N GLY A 96 -5.63 6.45 17.35
CA GLY A 96 -4.29 6.16 16.83
C GLY A 96 -3.19 6.97 17.53
N GLY A 97 -3.52 8.16 18.05
CA GLY A 97 -2.52 9.07 18.62
C GLY A 97 -1.55 9.55 17.53
N GLY A 98 -0.26 9.61 17.85
CA GLY A 98 0.78 10.04 16.90
C GLY A 98 0.97 11.56 16.89
N TYR A 99 1.36 12.07 15.73
CA TYR A 99 1.46 13.50 15.47
C TYR A 99 0.46 13.89 14.38
N LEU A 100 0.34 15.19 14.17
CA LEU A 100 -0.35 15.78 13.04
C LEU A 100 0.54 16.89 12.49
N VAL A 101 0.35 17.24 11.22
CA VAL A 101 0.87 18.47 10.63
C VAL A 101 -0.16 19.57 10.82
N GLY A 102 0.27 20.73 11.30
CA GLY A 102 -0.59 21.87 11.62
C GLY A 102 0.02 23.19 11.20
N TRP A 103 -0.55 24.32 11.66
CA TRP A 103 -0.10 25.69 11.33
C TRP A 103 0.05 25.99 9.84
N THR A 104 -0.58 25.17 9.01
CA THR A 104 -0.38 25.20 7.57
C THR A 104 -0.81 26.53 6.96
N VAL A 105 -0.03 26.99 5.99
CA VAL A 105 -0.28 28.21 5.22
C VAL A 105 -0.45 27.85 3.74
N ALA A 106 -1.38 28.52 3.07
CA ALA A 106 -1.59 28.35 1.65
C ALA A 106 -0.29 28.59 0.86
N GLY A 107 0.07 27.63 0.02
CA GLY A 107 1.32 27.58 -0.73
C GLY A 107 2.33 26.56 -0.20
N GLU A 108 2.20 26.12 1.06
CA GLU A 108 3.03 25.07 1.64
C GLU A 108 2.73 23.70 1.03
N TRP A 109 3.69 22.78 1.13
CA TRP A 109 3.51 21.41 0.64
C TRP A 109 4.44 20.40 1.29
N LEU A 110 4.02 19.13 1.29
CA LEU A 110 4.78 17.97 1.78
C LEU A 110 4.80 16.88 0.70
N LYS A 111 5.96 16.24 0.47
CA LYS A 111 6.08 15.11 -0.47
C LYS A 111 6.25 13.78 0.26
N TYR A 112 5.71 12.73 -0.33
CA TYR A 112 5.77 11.36 0.15
C TYR A 112 6.10 10.44 -1.02
N THR A 113 7.17 9.68 -0.92
CA THR A 113 7.50 8.65 -1.89
C THR A 113 6.73 7.37 -1.57
N VAL A 114 5.88 6.96 -2.50
CA VAL A 114 4.99 5.80 -2.34
C VAL A 114 5.27 4.73 -3.39
N ASN A 115 4.85 3.50 -3.13
CA ASN A 115 4.82 2.41 -4.11
C ASN A 115 3.41 1.83 -4.20
N VAL A 116 2.74 2.10 -5.31
CA VAL A 116 1.38 1.66 -5.62
C VAL A 116 1.40 0.23 -6.14
N ALA A 117 0.69 -0.66 -5.46
CA ALA A 117 0.72 -2.09 -5.72
C ALA A 117 -0.03 -2.52 -6.99
N SER A 118 -0.99 -1.73 -7.47
CA SER A 118 -1.84 -2.10 -8.61
C SER A 118 -2.36 -0.87 -9.37
N ASN A 119 -2.55 -1.01 -10.68
CA ASN A 119 -3.26 0.00 -11.44
C ASN A 119 -4.74 -0.05 -11.04
N GLY A 120 -5.38 1.11 -10.83
CA GLY A 120 -6.83 1.16 -10.69
C GLY A 120 -7.32 2.34 -9.87
N SER A 121 -8.58 2.24 -9.46
CA SER A 121 -9.21 3.25 -8.62
C SER A 121 -8.86 3.04 -7.16
N TYR A 122 -8.55 4.13 -6.46
CA TYR A 122 -8.27 4.17 -5.04
C TYR A 122 -9.14 5.24 -4.37
N THR A 123 -9.53 4.99 -3.11
CA THR A 123 -10.14 6.01 -2.26
C THR A 123 -9.07 6.53 -1.30
N ILE A 124 -8.83 7.84 -1.33
CA ILE A 124 -8.04 8.55 -0.34
C ILE A 124 -8.99 9.10 0.71
N THR A 125 -8.79 8.72 1.97
CA THR A 125 -9.49 9.28 3.12
C THR A 125 -8.52 10.15 3.92
N SER A 126 -8.66 11.46 3.82
CA SER A 126 -7.84 12.44 4.54
C SER A 126 -8.47 12.73 5.90
N ARG A 127 -7.71 12.52 6.97
CA ARG A 127 -8.10 12.82 8.35
C ARG A 127 -7.68 14.24 8.70
N VAL A 128 -8.63 15.17 8.74
CA VAL A 128 -8.36 16.62 8.80
C VAL A 128 -9.18 17.35 9.86
N ALA A 129 -8.67 18.47 10.35
CA ALA A 129 -9.35 19.38 11.27
C ALA A 129 -9.06 20.85 10.92
N SER A 130 -10.02 21.74 11.15
CA SER A 130 -9.81 23.18 11.04
C SER A 130 -10.79 23.88 11.98
N ASP A 131 -10.29 24.64 12.95
CA ASP A 131 -11.17 25.34 13.90
C ASP A 131 -11.89 26.52 13.22
N VAL A 132 -11.15 27.28 12.42
CA VAL A 132 -11.65 28.48 11.73
C VAL A 132 -12.32 28.17 10.39
N GLY A 133 -12.06 27.00 9.80
CA GLY A 133 -12.71 26.53 8.57
C GLY A 133 -12.23 27.19 7.28
N THR A 134 -10.98 27.68 7.27
CA THR A 134 -10.32 28.22 6.07
C THR A 134 -9.38 27.21 5.41
N GLY A 135 -9.21 26.03 6.02
CA GLY A 135 -8.34 24.99 5.54
C GLY A 135 -8.77 24.47 4.17
N ALA A 136 -7.81 24.36 3.26
CA ALA A 136 -8.02 23.70 1.98
C ALA A 136 -6.72 23.05 1.51
N PHE A 137 -6.84 21.97 0.75
CA PHE A 137 -5.70 21.24 0.22
C PHE A 137 -6.08 20.48 -1.05
N HIS A 138 -5.09 20.05 -1.80
CA HIS A 138 -5.24 19.02 -2.82
C HIS A 138 -4.08 18.03 -2.76
N ILE A 139 -4.25 16.88 -3.43
CA ILE A 139 -3.22 15.88 -3.56
C ILE A 139 -2.77 15.83 -5.02
N GLU A 140 -1.46 15.92 -5.23
CA GLU A 140 -0.84 15.66 -6.52
C GLU A 140 -0.13 14.31 -6.52
N VAL A 141 -0.08 13.66 -7.69
CA VAL A 141 0.75 12.48 -7.94
C VAL A 141 1.63 12.77 -9.15
N ASP A 142 2.95 12.72 -8.95
CA ASP A 142 3.95 13.09 -9.95
C ASP A 142 3.69 14.48 -10.57
N ASP A 143 3.48 15.48 -9.70
CA ASP A 143 3.19 16.87 -10.03
C ASP A 143 1.86 17.12 -10.79
N VAL A 144 0.95 16.14 -10.78
CA VAL A 144 -0.40 16.26 -11.35
C VAL A 144 -1.43 16.26 -10.24
N ASP A 145 -2.21 17.34 -10.12
CA ASP A 145 -3.38 17.38 -9.23
C ASP A 145 -4.39 16.28 -9.60
N VAL A 146 -4.64 15.38 -8.65
CA VAL A 146 -5.56 14.24 -8.81
C VAL A 146 -6.87 14.39 -8.05
N THR A 147 -7.03 15.42 -7.21
CA THR A 147 -8.24 15.61 -6.39
C THR A 147 -9.02 16.87 -6.70
N GLY A 148 -8.35 17.90 -7.24
CA GLY A 148 -8.81 19.28 -7.11
C GLY A 148 -8.75 19.75 -5.64
N THR A 149 -9.00 21.03 -5.43
CA THR A 149 -9.07 21.62 -4.09
C THR A 149 -10.22 21.03 -3.26
N ILE A 150 -9.87 20.55 -2.07
CA ILE A 150 -10.77 20.04 -1.04
C ILE A 150 -10.83 21.08 0.09
N SER A 151 -11.97 21.74 0.24
CA SER A 151 -12.19 22.68 1.35
C SER A 151 -12.65 21.96 2.62
N VAL A 152 -12.16 22.45 3.76
CA VAL A 152 -12.46 21.95 5.11
C VAL A 152 -13.16 23.06 5.90
N ASP A 153 -14.49 22.93 6.01
CA ASP A 153 -15.32 23.78 6.86
C ASP A 153 -14.94 23.63 8.35
N PRO A 154 -15.38 24.55 9.24
CA PRO A 154 -15.07 24.47 10.66
C PRO A 154 -15.47 23.11 11.26
N THR A 155 -14.51 22.43 11.87
CA THR A 155 -14.71 21.09 12.46
C THR A 155 -14.99 21.15 13.96
N GLY A 156 -14.96 22.36 14.55
CA GLY A 156 -15.24 22.60 15.97
C GLY A 156 -14.02 22.43 16.88
N GLY A 157 -12.82 22.53 16.33
CA GLY A 157 -11.56 22.56 17.09
C GLY A 157 -10.38 22.00 16.29
N TRP A 158 -9.17 22.43 16.65
CA TRP A 158 -7.92 22.03 15.98
C TRP A 158 -7.63 20.51 16.00
N GLN A 159 -8.22 19.78 16.94
CA GLN A 159 -8.13 18.31 16.99
C GLN A 159 -9.51 17.62 16.91
N SER A 160 -10.53 18.36 16.48
CA SER A 160 -11.85 17.79 16.15
C SER A 160 -11.79 17.26 14.71
N PHE A 161 -11.20 16.09 14.52
CA PHE A 161 -10.96 15.54 13.20
C PHE A 161 -12.20 14.94 12.52
N ILE A 162 -12.33 15.20 11.23
CA ILE A 162 -13.30 14.60 10.30
C ILE A 162 -12.56 13.94 9.13
N ASP A 163 -13.30 13.12 8.38
CA ASP A 163 -12.78 12.48 7.17
C ASP A 163 -13.28 13.20 5.92
N LYS A 164 -12.36 13.49 4.99
CA LYS A 164 -12.67 13.91 3.62
C LYS A 164 -12.25 12.78 2.67
N THR A 165 -13.11 12.43 1.72
CA THR A 165 -12.85 11.32 0.80
C THR A 165 -12.77 11.80 -0.64
N SER A 166 -11.79 11.27 -1.37
CA SER A 166 -11.59 11.49 -2.80
C SER A 166 -11.33 10.17 -3.51
N THR A 167 -11.87 10.01 -4.71
CA THR A 167 -11.58 8.84 -5.56
C THR A 167 -10.62 9.25 -6.67
N VAL A 168 -9.49 8.56 -6.75
CA VAL A 168 -8.44 8.81 -7.75
C VAL A 168 -8.15 7.54 -8.54
N THR A 169 -7.46 7.68 -9.67
CA THR A 169 -6.91 6.53 -10.42
C THR A 169 -5.39 6.60 -10.34
N LEU A 170 -4.77 5.53 -9.85
CA LEU A 170 -3.31 5.43 -9.71
C LEU A 170 -2.78 4.33 -10.64
N SER A 171 -1.59 4.54 -11.18
CA SER A 171 -0.81 3.48 -11.82
C SER A 171 0.00 2.70 -10.80
N ALA A 172 0.33 1.44 -11.10
CA ALA A 172 1.23 0.64 -10.30
C ALA A 172 2.68 1.12 -10.48
N GLY A 173 3.44 1.11 -9.39
CA GLY A 173 4.84 1.52 -9.36
C GLY A 173 5.12 2.59 -8.32
N GLN A 174 6.35 3.10 -8.34
CA GLN A 174 6.77 4.18 -7.46
C GLN A 174 6.26 5.52 -7.99
N HIS A 175 5.75 6.34 -7.07
CA HIS A 175 5.21 7.67 -7.33
C HIS A 175 5.62 8.64 -6.23
N VAL A 176 5.63 9.93 -6.54
CA VAL A 176 5.70 10.99 -5.52
C VAL A 176 4.31 11.56 -5.32
N VAL A 177 3.79 11.42 -4.11
CA VAL A 177 2.54 12.06 -3.68
C VAL A 177 2.90 13.40 -3.04
N LYS A 178 2.23 14.48 -3.43
CA LYS A 178 2.40 15.80 -2.80
C LYS A 178 1.08 16.22 -2.16
N LEU A 179 1.11 16.49 -0.86
CA LEU A 179 0.07 17.27 -0.19
C LEU A 179 0.37 18.75 -0.44
N ALA A 180 -0.53 19.45 -1.13
CA ALA A 180 -0.42 20.89 -1.35
C ALA A 180 -1.49 21.62 -0.54
N ILE A 181 -1.09 22.66 0.19
CA ILE A 181 -1.98 23.46 1.03
C ILE A 181 -2.52 24.63 0.19
N ASP A 182 -3.84 24.67 0.01
CA ASP A 182 -4.55 25.68 -0.77
C ASP A 182 -5.17 26.77 0.11
N GLY A 183 -5.36 26.48 1.39
CA GLY A 183 -5.99 27.36 2.37
C GLY A 183 -5.39 27.15 3.76
N ASN A 184 -5.20 28.25 4.48
CA ASN A 184 -4.54 28.27 5.78
C ASN A 184 -5.32 27.50 6.85
N ASP A 185 -4.66 27.24 7.97
CA ASP A 185 -5.29 26.82 9.22
C ASP A 185 -5.94 25.42 9.11
N LEU A 186 -5.21 24.49 8.48
CA LEU A 186 -5.57 23.09 8.36
C LEU A 186 -4.62 22.24 9.22
N ASN A 187 -5.20 21.36 10.04
CA ASN A 187 -4.49 20.25 10.64
C ASN A 187 -4.78 18.99 9.83
N ILE A 188 -3.73 18.25 9.46
CA ILE A 188 -3.82 16.96 8.77
C ILE A 188 -3.13 15.92 9.65
N ASN A 189 -3.86 14.85 9.99
CA ASN A 189 -3.31 13.71 10.71
C ASN A 189 -2.71 12.70 9.72
N ARG A 190 -3.52 12.19 8.78
CA ARG A 190 -3.08 11.14 7.85
C ARG A 190 -3.93 11.02 6.60
N PHE A 191 -3.46 10.20 5.67
CA PHE A 191 -4.20 9.73 4.49
C PHE A 191 -4.32 8.21 4.50
N ASP A 192 -5.54 7.68 4.61
CA ASP A 192 -5.81 6.26 4.45
C ASP A 192 -6.19 5.98 2.98
N ILE A 193 -5.34 5.25 2.26
CA ILE A 193 -5.51 4.98 0.83
C ILE A 193 -5.90 3.52 0.63
N THR A 194 -7.11 3.29 0.13
CA THR A 194 -7.70 1.96 -0.06
C THR A 194 -7.91 1.68 -1.55
N TYR A 195 -7.69 0.44 -1.97
CA TYR A 195 -7.91 0.02 -3.35
C TYR A 195 -9.38 -0.31 -3.59
N ASN A 196 -9.98 0.31 -4.61
CA ASN A 196 -11.38 0.09 -4.99
C ASN A 196 -11.54 -0.93 -6.14
N GLY A 197 -10.44 -1.54 -6.60
CA GLY A 197 -10.52 -2.49 -7.70
C GLY A 197 -11.24 -3.78 -7.32
N PRO A 198 -11.48 -4.66 -8.31
CA PRO A 198 -12.09 -5.95 -8.04
C PRO A 198 -11.22 -6.72 -7.03
N PRO A 199 -11.82 -7.54 -6.14
CA PRO A 199 -11.06 -8.45 -5.31
C PRO A 199 -10.06 -9.26 -6.15
N PRO A 200 -8.88 -9.61 -5.61
CA PRO A 200 -7.93 -10.46 -6.31
C PRO A 200 -8.65 -11.71 -6.82
N ALA A 201 -8.25 -12.17 -8.00
CA ALA A 201 -8.78 -13.42 -8.52
C ALA A 201 -8.48 -14.57 -7.55
N GLU A 202 -9.23 -15.68 -7.63
CA GLU A 202 -8.93 -16.84 -6.80
C GLU A 202 -7.56 -17.44 -7.18
N PRO A 203 -6.73 -17.87 -6.22
CA PRO A 203 -5.53 -18.64 -6.49
C PRO A 203 -5.80 -19.87 -7.35
N THR A 204 -4.86 -20.20 -8.23
CA THR A 204 -5.01 -21.33 -9.15
C THR A 204 -3.90 -22.36 -8.96
N GLY A 205 -4.02 -23.53 -9.59
CA GLY A 205 -2.94 -24.53 -9.60
C GLY A 205 -2.62 -25.15 -8.25
N LEU A 206 -3.56 -25.15 -7.29
CA LEU A 206 -3.37 -25.74 -5.96
C LEU A 206 -2.86 -27.19 -6.07
N GLN A 207 -1.68 -27.43 -5.51
CA GLN A 207 -1.07 -28.75 -5.34
C GLN A 207 -1.03 -29.10 -3.85
N VAL A 208 -1.18 -30.39 -3.55
CA VAL A 208 -1.09 -30.93 -2.19
C VAL A 208 -0.19 -32.16 -2.23
N ASP A 209 0.94 -32.07 -1.55
CA ASP A 209 1.93 -33.15 -1.44
C ASP A 209 1.97 -33.68 -0.01
N SER A 210 2.08 -35.00 0.15
CA SER A 210 2.31 -35.60 1.46
C SER A 210 3.75 -35.37 1.90
N THR A 211 3.94 -34.82 3.11
CA THR A 211 5.26 -34.64 3.74
C THR A 211 5.49 -35.64 4.88
N GLY A 212 4.48 -36.46 5.19
CA GLY A 212 4.52 -37.53 6.18
C GLY A 212 3.14 -38.08 6.46
N VAL A 213 3.05 -39.06 7.37
CA VAL A 213 1.77 -39.72 7.71
C VAL A 213 0.73 -38.77 8.31
N ASN A 214 1.17 -37.67 8.93
CA ASN A 214 0.31 -36.70 9.61
C ASN A 214 0.54 -35.26 9.12
N SER A 215 1.11 -35.08 7.92
CA SER A 215 1.37 -33.75 7.39
C SER A 215 1.32 -33.70 5.86
N VAL A 216 0.83 -32.58 5.35
CA VAL A 216 0.81 -32.25 3.93
C VAL A 216 1.37 -30.84 3.73
N SER A 217 2.03 -30.62 2.60
CA SER A 217 2.37 -29.29 2.10
C SER A 217 1.46 -28.91 0.95
N LEU A 218 0.96 -27.68 1.00
CA LEU A 218 0.17 -27.06 -0.06
C LEU A 218 1.02 -26.01 -0.77
N SER A 219 0.85 -25.92 -2.08
CA SER A 219 1.39 -24.82 -2.89
C SER A 219 0.36 -24.40 -3.94
N TRP A 220 0.38 -23.12 -4.33
CA TRP A 220 -0.53 -22.59 -5.34
C TRP A 220 0.15 -21.52 -6.19
N THR A 221 -0.51 -21.14 -7.28
CA THR A 221 -0.11 -20.00 -8.11
C THR A 221 -0.82 -18.75 -7.60
N ALA A 222 -0.05 -17.70 -7.33
CA ALA A 222 -0.60 -16.40 -6.95
C ALA A 222 -1.54 -15.86 -8.06
N PRO A 223 -2.71 -15.33 -7.70
CA PRO A 223 -3.60 -14.68 -8.65
C PRO A 223 -3.09 -13.28 -9.03
N ALA A 224 -3.68 -12.70 -10.08
CA ALA A 224 -3.53 -11.27 -10.35
C ALA A 224 -4.26 -10.41 -9.31
N GLY A 225 -3.87 -9.14 -9.17
CA GLY A 225 -4.53 -8.17 -8.28
C GLY A 225 -3.91 -8.03 -6.89
N SER A 226 -2.60 -8.27 -6.76
CA SER A 226 -1.79 -7.98 -5.56
C SER A 226 -2.44 -8.36 -4.22
N PRO A 227 -2.76 -9.64 -3.99
CA PRO A 227 -3.35 -10.09 -2.73
C PRO A 227 -2.40 -9.80 -1.56
N THR A 228 -2.93 -9.43 -0.40
CA THR A 228 -2.14 -9.22 0.83
C THR A 228 -1.77 -10.54 1.51
N GLY A 229 -2.49 -11.60 1.18
CA GLY A 229 -2.26 -12.93 1.71
C GLY A 229 -3.28 -13.94 1.20
N TYR A 230 -3.35 -15.08 1.87
CA TYR A 230 -4.23 -16.19 1.48
C TYR A 230 -4.84 -16.85 2.72
N ASN A 231 -6.12 -17.23 2.60
CA ASN A 231 -6.77 -18.16 3.51
C ASN A 231 -6.64 -19.58 2.98
N VAL A 232 -6.04 -20.48 3.75
CA VAL A 232 -6.02 -21.91 3.45
C VAL A 232 -7.17 -22.58 4.18
N LYS A 233 -8.08 -23.22 3.44
CA LYS A 233 -9.31 -23.81 3.98
C LYS A 233 -9.36 -25.31 3.70
N ARG A 234 -9.86 -26.09 4.66
CA ARG A 234 -9.93 -27.56 4.62
C ARG A 234 -11.35 -28.06 4.90
N ALA A 235 -11.71 -29.18 4.29
CA ALA A 235 -12.94 -29.93 4.55
C ALA A 235 -12.70 -31.44 4.54
N THR A 236 -13.62 -32.22 5.10
CA THR A 236 -13.66 -33.70 4.99
C THR A 236 -14.62 -34.18 3.88
N SER A 237 -15.23 -33.24 3.15
CA SER A 237 -16.14 -33.47 2.02
C SER A 237 -15.79 -32.54 0.87
N SER A 238 -15.90 -33.02 -0.37
CA SER A 238 -15.56 -32.23 -1.58
C SER A 238 -16.46 -31.01 -1.78
N VAL A 239 -17.66 -31.03 -1.21
CA VAL A 239 -18.64 -29.93 -1.28
C VAL A 239 -18.60 -29.02 -0.04
N GLY A 240 -17.69 -29.29 0.90
CA GLY A 240 -17.57 -28.53 2.15
C GLY A 240 -18.50 -29.02 3.28
N PRO A 241 -18.71 -28.22 4.32
CA PRO A 241 -18.18 -26.85 4.49
C PRO A 241 -16.65 -26.82 4.66
N TYR A 242 -16.01 -25.78 4.13
CA TYR A 242 -14.57 -25.54 4.29
C TYR A 242 -14.32 -24.60 5.47
N THR A 243 -13.38 -24.95 6.33
CA THR A 243 -12.96 -24.11 7.48
C THR A 243 -11.52 -23.64 7.29
N ILE A 244 -11.20 -22.43 7.76
CA ILE A 244 -9.82 -21.90 7.70
C ILE A 244 -8.94 -22.73 8.64
N VAL A 245 -7.86 -23.28 8.11
CA VAL A 245 -6.82 -24.01 8.87
C VAL A 245 -5.54 -23.20 9.03
N GLY A 246 -5.38 -22.13 8.25
CA GLY A 246 -4.30 -21.18 8.40
C GLY A 246 -4.37 -20.05 7.39
N THR A 247 -3.49 -19.06 7.58
CA THR A 247 -3.31 -17.92 6.68
C THR A 247 -1.83 -17.76 6.35
N THR A 248 -1.55 -17.13 5.22
CA THR A 248 -0.19 -16.77 4.79
C THR A 248 -0.18 -15.34 4.28
N THR A 249 0.90 -14.60 4.51
CA THR A 249 1.11 -13.26 3.94
C THR A 249 1.77 -13.40 2.57
N ALA A 250 1.31 -12.64 1.58
CA ALA A 250 1.96 -12.57 0.27
C ALA A 250 3.42 -12.07 0.41
N PRO A 251 4.36 -12.52 -0.43
CA PRO A 251 4.18 -13.37 -1.62
C PRO A 251 4.20 -14.89 -1.31
N THR A 252 4.10 -15.30 -0.05
CA THR A 252 4.14 -16.72 0.33
C THR A 252 2.95 -17.47 -0.25
N VAL A 253 3.22 -18.44 -1.14
CA VAL A 253 2.22 -19.28 -1.82
C VAL A 253 2.29 -20.74 -1.40
N THR A 254 2.74 -20.98 -0.17
CA THR A 254 2.92 -22.32 0.40
C THR A 254 2.42 -22.38 1.83
N PHE A 255 1.86 -23.50 2.26
CA PHE A 255 1.42 -23.74 3.64
C PHE A 255 1.58 -25.20 4.03
N THR A 256 1.98 -25.48 5.26
CA THR A 256 2.06 -26.85 5.79
C THR A 256 0.92 -27.08 6.77
N ASP A 257 0.12 -28.12 6.51
CA ASP A 257 -0.99 -28.50 7.37
C ASP A 257 -0.66 -29.81 8.13
N SER A 258 -1.16 -29.89 9.36
CA SER A 258 -1.14 -31.10 10.17
C SER A 258 -2.47 -31.84 10.03
N VAL A 259 -2.40 -33.10 9.60
CA VAL A 259 -3.55 -33.94 9.27
C VAL A 259 -3.50 -35.26 10.03
N THR A 260 -4.62 -35.97 10.11
CA THR A 260 -4.62 -37.35 10.61
C THR A 260 -4.42 -38.33 9.45
N GLY A 261 -3.40 -39.18 9.54
CA GLY A 261 -3.14 -40.21 8.53
C GLY A 261 -4.32 -41.14 8.28
N GLY A 262 -4.50 -41.54 7.02
CA GLY A 262 -5.60 -42.42 6.59
C GLY A 262 -6.94 -41.71 6.36
N SER A 263 -7.03 -40.40 6.59
CA SER A 263 -8.23 -39.60 6.30
C SER A 263 -8.11 -38.89 4.95
N THR A 264 -9.25 -38.62 4.29
CA THR A 264 -9.30 -37.79 3.08
C THR A 264 -9.68 -36.37 3.44
N TYR A 265 -8.94 -35.40 2.91
CA TYR A 265 -9.19 -33.97 3.08
C TYR A 265 -9.27 -33.27 1.72
N TYR A 266 -10.07 -32.22 1.67
CA TYR A 266 -10.25 -31.36 0.50
C TYR A 266 -9.82 -29.95 0.87
N TYR A 267 -9.13 -29.27 -0.05
CA TYR A 267 -8.59 -27.94 0.21
C TYR A 267 -9.04 -26.95 -0.86
N VAL A 268 -9.26 -25.72 -0.41
CA VAL A 268 -9.38 -24.54 -1.27
C VAL A 268 -8.54 -23.42 -0.67
N VAL A 269 -8.03 -22.54 -1.51
CA VAL A 269 -7.28 -21.36 -1.10
C VAL A 269 -8.00 -20.15 -1.67
N SER A 270 -8.20 -19.10 -0.86
CA SER A 270 -8.72 -17.82 -1.34
C SER A 270 -7.76 -16.70 -1.05
N ALA A 271 -7.70 -15.70 -1.92
CA ALA A 271 -6.92 -14.49 -1.70
C ALA A 271 -7.52 -13.61 -0.59
N LEU A 272 -6.66 -12.83 0.06
CA LEU A 272 -7.02 -11.73 0.95
C LEU A 272 -6.84 -10.40 0.19
N THR A 273 -7.78 -9.48 0.39
CA THR A 273 -7.65 -8.07 -0.01
C THR A 273 -6.98 -7.28 1.11
N ALA A 274 -6.36 -6.15 0.77
CA ALA A 274 -6.11 -5.08 1.73
C ALA A 274 -7.44 -4.49 2.21
#